data_AF-A0A6M7V5V2-F1
#
_entry.id   AF-A0A6M7V5V2-F1
#
_cell.length_a   1.000
_cell.length_b   1.000
_cell.length_c   1.000
_cell.angle_alpha   90.00
_cell.angle_beta   90.00
_cell.angle_gamma   90.00
#
_symmetry.space_group_name_H-M   'P 1'
#
loop_
_entity.id
_entity.type
_entity.pdbx_description
1 polymer ?
#
loop_
_entity_poly.entity_id
_entity_poly.type
_entity_poly.pdbx_seq_one_letter_code
_entity_poly.pdbx_strand_id
1 'polypeptide(L)'
;MKPIIATESEQPELYALVKRERPAIDRAVDRMAKQMRGLSDVSQKVAIAQLTATWSLANYPDDPDLALSLSEAIRHQTDIYLREITKADVRH
;
A
#
# COMPACT_ATOMS: atom_id res chain seq x y z
N MET A 1 -13.75 6.44 -10.53
CA MET A 1 -13.01 7.72 -10.33
C MET A 1 -11.74 7.67 -11.15
N LYS A 2 -11.34 8.75 -11.85
CA LYS A 2 -10.00 8.78 -12.48
C LYS A 2 -8.95 8.83 -11.35
N PRO A 3 -7.84 8.08 -11.43
CA PRO A 3 -6.77 8.21 -10.44
C PRO A 3 -6.24 9.64 -10.49
N ILE A 4 -6.26 10.34 -9.36
CA ILE A 4 -5.54 11.60 -9.21
C ILE A 4 -4.08 11.21 -9.01
N ILE A 5 -3.33 11.14 -10.11
CA ILE A 5 -1.88 11.01 -10.07
C ILE A 5 -1.34 12.42 -10.05
N ALA A 6 -1.37 13.08 -8.88
CA ALA A 6 -0.63 14.31 -8.72
C ALA A 6 0.85 14.00 -8.85
N THR A 7 1.54 14.68 -9.75
CA THR A 7 2.99 14.54 -9.92
C THR A 7 3.73 15.33 -8.83
N GLU A 8 5.00 15.01 -8.59
CA GLU A 8 5.82 15.75 -7.63
C GLU A 8 5.90 17.25 -7.97
N SER A 9 5.88 17.61 -9.25
CA SER A 9 5.81 19.01 -9.70
C SER A 9 4.48 19.69 -9.40
N GLU A 10 3.37 18.95 -9.37
CA GLU A 10 2.03 19.50 -9.11
C GLU A 10 1.74 19.62 -7.61
N GLN A 11 2.35 18.77 -6.77
CA GLN A 11 2.14 18.76 -5.32
C GLN A 11 3.45 18.57 -4.53
N PRO A 12 4.43 19.49 -4.65
CA PRO A 12 5.77 19.31 -4.11
C PRO A 12 5.80 19.16 -2.59
N GLU A 13 4.93 19.88 -1.87
CA GLU A 13 4.86 19.82 -0.40
C GLU A 13 4.35 18.47 0.11
N LEU A 14 3.32 17.91 -0.56
CA LEU A 14 2.78 16.60 -0.22
C LEU A 14 3.81 15.50 -0.51
N TYR A 15 4.52 15.60 -1.64
CA TYR A 15 5.60 14.67 -1.96
C TYR A 15 6.77 14.78 -0.98
N ALA A 16 7.14 15.99 -0.55
CA ALA A 16 8.20 16.18 0.45
C ALA A 16 7.82 15.57 1.80
N LEU A 17 6.56 15.75 2.23
CA LEU A 17 6.03 15.12 3.44
C LEU A 17 6.08 13.59 3.34
N VAL A 18 5.55 13.02 2.25
CA VAL A 18 5.57 11.58 2.03
C VAL A 18 7.00 11.05 2.02
N LYS A 19 7.94 11.71 1.33
CA LYS A 19 9.37 11.32 1.31
C LYS A 19 9.99 11.34 2.70
N ARG A 20 9.65 12.31 3.55
CA ARG A 20 10.16 12.41 4.93
C ARG A 20 9.67 11.25 5.80
N GLU A 21 8.39 10.89 5.70
CA GLU A 21 7.78 9.85 6.54
C GLU A 21 8.05 8.42 6.01
N ARG A 22 8.29 8.27 4.70
CA ARG A 22 8.49 6.98 4.00
C ARG A 22 9.42 6.02 4.75
N PRO A 23 10.62 6.41 5.21
CA PRO A 23 11.55 5.46 5.82
C PRO A 23 11.01 4.84 7.12
N ALA A 24 10.21 5.59 7.89
CA ALA A 24 9.61 5.06 9.10
C ALA A 24 8.50 4.06 8.79
N ILE A 25 7.69 4.36 7.76
CA ILE A 25 6.64 3.48 7.24
C ILE A 25 7.26 2.19 6.71
N ASP A 26 8.29 2.28 5.87
CA ASP A 26 8.96 1.11 5.28
C ASP A 26 9.53 0.18 6.36
N ARG A 27 10.13 0.74 7.42
CA ARG A 27 10.62 -0.05 8.57
C ARG A 27 9.49 -0.75 9.32
N ALA A 28 8.33 -0.11 9.46
CA ALA A 28 7.18 -0.72 10.11
C ALA A 28 6.62 -1.87 9.26
N VAL A 29 6.47 -1.64 7.96
CA VAL A 29 6.02 -2.66 6.99
C VAL A 29 6.96 -3.85 6.95
N ASP A 30 8.29 -3.66 6.92
CA ASP A 30 9.25 -4.76 6.91
C ASP A 30 9.18 -5.62 8.19
N ARG A 31 8.95 -4.99 9.36
CA ARG A 31 8.73 -5.74 10.61
C ARG A 31 7.46 -6.59 10.56
N MET A 32 6.36 -6.04 10.03
CA MET A 32 5.11 -6.78 9.86
C MET A 32 5.26 -7.90 8.84
N ALA A 33 5.95 -7.65 7.73
CA ALA A 33 6.25 -8.65 6.73
C ALA A 33 7.03 -9.84 7.30
N LYS A 34 8.01 -9.57 8.18
CA LYS A 34 8.74 -10.62 8.90
C LYS A 34 7.83 -11.49 9.78
N GLN A 35 6.84 -10.90 10.46
CA GLN A 35 5.89 -11.65 11.28
C GLN A 35 4.98 -12.57 10.45
N MET A 36 4.75 -12.24 9.19
CA MET A 36 3.96 -13.09 8.28
C MET A 36 4.77 -14.25 7.68
N ARG A 37 6.12 -14.22 7.77
CA ARG A 37 6.97 -15.30 7.24
C ARG A 37 6.74 -16.60 8.03
N GLY A 38 6.53 -17.70 7.31
CA GLY A 38 6.31 -19.03 7.90
C GLY A 38 4.85 -19.35 8.22
N LEU A 39 3.93 -18.39 8.05
CA LEU A 39 2.49 -18.66 8.02
C LEU A 39 2.11 -19.41 6.73
N SER A 40 1.04 -20.20 6.76
CA SER A 40 0.47 -20.81 5.56
C SER A 40 -0.09 -19.76 4.60
N ASP A 41 -0.17 -20.07 3.30
CA ASP A 41 -0.68 -19.16 2.27
C ASP A 41 -2.06 -18.58 2.61
N VAL A 42 -2.96 -19.41 3.16
CA VAL A 42 -4.29 -18.97 3.61
C VAL A 42 -4.18 -17.99 4.77
N SER A 43 -3.31 -18.26 5.74
CA SER A 43 -3.11 -17.39 6.90
C SER A 43 -2.49 -16.05 6.51
N GLN A 44 -1.52 -16.06 5.59
CA GLN A 44 -0.94 -14.83 5.02
C GLN A 44 -2.01 -14.00 4.31
N LYS A 45 -2.85 -14.64 3.48
CA LYS A 45 -3.95 -13.97 2.78
C LYS A 45 -4.93 -13.31 3.75
N VAL A 46 -5.34 -14.02 4.80
CA VAL A 46 -6.26 -13.49 5.82
C VAL A 46 -5.62 -12.31 6.57
N ALA A 47 -4.35 -12.43 6.98
CA ALA A 47 -3.65 -11.36 7.68
C ALA A 47 -3.54 -10.08 6.83
N ILE A 48 -3.15 -10.21 5.55
CA ILE A 48 -3.03 -9.07 4.63
C ILE A 48 -4.40 -8.41 4.40
N ALA A 49 -5.47 -9.21 4.25
CA ALA A 49 -6.82 -8.66 4.09
C ALA A 49 -7.27 -7.88 5.33
N GLN A 50 -7.03 -8.41 6.53
CA GLN A 50 -7.36 -7.74 7.80
C GLN A 50 -6.56 -6.43 7.97
N LEU A 51 -5.26 -6.44 7.66
CA LEU A 51 -4.43 -5.25 7.70
C LEU A 51 -4.94 -4.16 6.74
N THR A 52 -5.26 -4.55 5.51
CA THR A 52 -5.80 -3.65 4.48
C THR A 52 -7.12 -3.02 4.96
N ALA A 53 -8.06 -3.83 5.45
CA ALA A 53 -9.32 -3.32 5.98
C ALA A 53 -9.12 -2.37 7.18
N THR A 54 -8.23 -2.74 8.11
CA THR A 54 -7.93 -1.93 9.30
C THR A 54 -7.37 -0.56 8.92
N TRP A 55 -6.42 -0.50 7.99
CA TRP A 55 -5.83 0.75 7.55
C TRP A 55 -6.81 1.60 6.71
N SER A 56 -7.61 0.97 5.85
CA SER A 56 -8.64 1.70 5.10
C SER A 56 -9.66 2.36 6.03
N LEU A 57 -10.16 1.63 7.03
CA LEU A 57 -11.09 2.19 8.03
C LEU A 57 -10.43 3.22 8.94
N ALA A 58 -9.14 3.10 9.25
CA ALA A 58 -8.44 4.13 10.01
C ALA A 58 -8.33 5.47 9.26
N ASN A 59 -8.29 5.45 7.93
CA ASN A 59 -8.28 6.67 7.10
C ASN A 59 -9.69 7.24 6.88
N TYR A 60 -10.70 6.37 6.81
CA TYR A 60 -12.10 6.75 6.57
C TYR A 60 -13.03 6.03 7.57
N PRO A 61 -12.99 6.40 8.86
CA PRO A 61 -13.70 5.66 9.91
C PRO A 61 -15.22 5.77 9.79
N ASP A 62 -15.70 6.89 9.27
CA ASP A 62 -17.13 7.21 9.16
C ASP A 62 -17.67 7.06 7.72
N ASP A 63 -16.83 6.62 6.78
CA ASP A 63 -17.19 6.47 5.37
C ASP A 63 -16.73 5.09 4.83
N PRO A 64 -17.55 4.04 5.04
CA PRO A 64 -17.23 2.70 4.58
C PRO A 64 -17.07 2.59 3.05
N ASP A 65 -17.80 3.39 2.27
CA ASP A 65 -17.73 3.37 0.81
C ASP A 65 -16.38 3.93 0.33
N LEU A 66 -15.87 4.97 1.00
CA LEU A 66 -14.56 5.51 0.72
C LEU A 66 -13.43 4.59 1.22
N ALA A 67 -13.62 3.91 2.36
CA ALA A 67 -12.70 2.88 2.83
C ALA A 67 -12.61 1.69 1.85
N LEU A 68 -13.74 1.25 1.30
CA LEU A 68 -13.79 0.24 0.24
C LEU A 68 -13.09 0.71 -1.03
N SER A 69 -13.37 1.94 -1.47
CA SER A 69 -12.72 2.55 -2.63
C SER A 69 -11.19 2.63 -2.47
N LEU A 70 -10.71 2.96 -1.27
CA LEU A 70 -9.28 2.99 -0.95
C LEU A 70 -8.67 1.57 -1.01
N SER A 71 -9.36 0.56 -0.47
CA SER A 71 -8.90 -0.83 -0.53
C SER A 71 -8.74 -1.32 -1.98
N GLU A 72 -9.67 -0.97 -2.88
CA GLU A 72 -9.57 -1.28 -4.30
C GLU A 72 -8.38 -0.57 -4.97
N ALA A 73 -8.19 0.71 -4.67
CA ALA A 73 -7.06 1.49 -5.17
C ALA A 73 -5.71 0.92 -4.72
N ILE A 74 -5.61 0.48 -3.46
CA ILE A 74 -4.41 -0.19 -2.91
C ILE A 74 -4.12 -1.48 -3.68
N ARG A 75 -5.13 -2.31 -3.94
CA ARG A 75 -4.96 -3.55 -4.72
C ARG A 75 -4.43 -3.24 -6.12
N HIS A 76 -5.02 -2.25 -6.80
CA HIS A 76 -4.57 -1.85 -8.12
C HIS A 76 -3.12 -1.34 -8.12
N GLN A 77 -2.75 -0.51 -7.15
CA GLN A 77 -1.39 -0.01 -7.02
C GLN A 77 -0.38 -1.13 -6.69
N THR A 78 -0.79 -2.11 -5.90
CA THR A 78 0.00 -3.30 -5.60
C THR A 78 0.30 -4.10 -6.87
N ASP A 79 -0.71 -4.33 -7.73
CA ASP A 79 -0.52 -5.01 -9.01
C ASP A 79 0.49 -4.26 -9.91
N ILE A 80 0.46 -2.92 -9.89
CA ILE A 80 1.44 -2.09 -10.62
C ILE A 80 2.86 -2.34 -10.08
N TYR A 81 3.06 -2.22 -8.77
CA TYR A 81 4.38 -2.41 -8.16
C TYR A 81 4.94 -3.81 -8.38
N LEU A 82 4.12 -4.86 -8.25
CA LEU A 82 4.55 -6.23 -8.49
C LEU A 82 5.00 -6.42 -9.95
N ARG A 83 4.25 -5.88 -10.92
CA ARG A 83 4.63 -5.93 -12.34
C ARG A 83 5.92 -5.17 -12.62
N GLU A 84 6.15 -4.03 -11.96
CA GLU A 84 7.37 -3.24 -12.11
C GLU A 84 8.59 -3.98 -11.56
N ILE A 85 8.46 -4.63 -10.40
CA ILE A 85 9.51 -5.46 -9.81
C ILE A 85 9.85 -6.62 -10.76
N THR A 86 8.85 -7.36 -11.26
CA THR A 86 9.09 -8.45 -12.23
C THR A 86 9.79 -7.95 -13.49
N LYS A 87 9.45 -6.76 -13.99
CA LYS A 87 10.12 -6.17 -15.16
C LYS A 87 11.57 -5.77 -14.89
N ALA A 88 11.87 -5.32 -13.67
CA ALA A 88 13.23 -4.97 -13.27
C ALA A 88 14.11 -6.21 -13.14
N ASP A 89 13.59 -7.30 -12.57
CA ASP A 89 14.31 -8.57 -12.43
C ASP A 89 14.66 -9.23 -13.78
N VAL A 90 13.86 -9.01 -14.83
CA VAL A 90 14.14 -9.52 -16.19
C VAL A 90 15.27 -8.75 -16.91
N ARG A 91 15.68 -7.59 -16.38
CA ARG A 91 16.73 -6.73 -16.98
C ARG A 91 18.11 -6.94 -16.35
N HIS A 92 18.25 -7.87 -15.41
CA HIS A 92 19.50 -8.28 -14.77
C HIS A 92 19.87 -9.73 -15.13
#